data_AF-A0A1H5TY21-F1
#
_entry.id   AF-A0A1H5TY21-F1
#
_cell.length_a   1.000
_cell.length_b   1.000
_cell.length_c   1.000
_cell.angle_alpha   90.00
_cell.angle_beta   90.00
_cell.angle_gamma   90.00
#
_symmetry.space_group_name_H-M   'P 1'
#
loop_
_entity.id
_entity.type
_entity.pdbx_description
1 polymer ?
#
loop_
_entity_poly.entity_id
_entity_poly.type
_entity_poly.pdbx_seq_one_letter_code
_entity_poly.pdbx_strand_id
1 'polypeptide(L)'
;MNSQMKFLFAILLTALLGMGLAGCEAEGDGSSGGNNNPVTRDNDQDNDGVPDDVDNCPANANAMQEDQDGDGIGDVCDDDRDGDGEDNPTDNCPLVANPNQEDTDGDGIGDACDMNNDQDNDGIDDGVDNCPTIFNPEQGDVDNDGIGDVCDDDADGDGIDNNNDNCVYTPNNDQVDTDTDGIGDACEDDRDGDTILDPNDNCLNTPNTDQADQDLDGIGDVCDDDRDGDGIPNDTDNCPFTANADQADSDGNGIGDVCDGGGGDPTDTDGDGIPDVNDNCPMIPNADQADADGDGKGDVCDDDGFTCSAATTYQPLTNADFTANGGVLGVCLGCSVDSPELSIDNNNSTFAQINIGAALVYGGGFVAAVANDTSVDIADSVVGFVVSDPTSQLVNLELLGNFTTIRFFNDGVEVDSATVGGGLLDLDLLGLGANSDQRFIAAPASSQAFDSIQLDYAGLVNANKSFRVHDVCVGTP
;
A
#
# COMPACT_ATOMS: atom_id res chain seq x y z
N MET A 1 -3.07 -23.61 29.91
CA MET A 1 -1.71 -23.09 29.60
C MET A 1 -0.70 -23.71 30.56
N ASN A 2 0.32 -24.36 30.02
CA ASN A 2 1.30 -25.15 30.77
C ASN A 2 2.38 -24.21 31.37
N SER A 3 2.93 -24.55 32.54
CA SER A 3 3.84 -23.66 33.31
C SER A 3 5.16 -23.29 32.60
N GLN A 4 5.47 -23.96 31.48
CA GLN A 4 6.62 -23.67 30.63
C GLN A 4 6.36 -22.50 29.64
N MET A 5 5.10 -22.16 29.37
CA MET A 5 4.73 -21.09 28.43
C MET A 5 4.77 -19.69 29.07
N LYS A 6 4.64 -19.61 30.39
CA LYS A 6 4.75 -18.34 31.14
C LYS A 6 6.19 -17.83 31.26
N PHE A 7 7.19 -18.71 31.13
CA PHE A 7 8.59 -18.34 31.24
C PHE A 7 9.18 -17.84 29.91
N LEU A 8 8.63 -18.28 28.77
CA LEU A 8 9.00 -17.73 27.45
C LEU A 8 8.34 -16.37 27.18
N PHE A 9 7.15 -16.11 27.71
CA PHE A 9 6.46 -14.82 27.53
C PHE A 9 7.10 -13.65 28.31
N ALA A 10 7.84 -13.95 29.38
CA ALA A 10 8.54 -12.93 30.18
C ALA A 10 9.91 -12.52 29.60
N ILE A 11 10.47 -13.33 28.70
CA ILE A 11 11.79 -13.06 28.10
C ILE A 11 11.66 -12.32 26.75
N LEU A 12 10.50 -12.39 26.09
CA LEU A 12 10.27 -11.67 24.83
C LEU A 12 9.82 -10.21 25.03
N LEU A 13 9.31 -9.84 26.21
CA LEU A 13 8.85 -8.47 26.50
C LEU A 13 9.96 -7.53 27.03
N THR A 14 11.18 -8.05 27.23
CA THR A 14 12.35 -7.25 27.65
C THR A 14 13.31 -6.93 26.50
N ALA A 15 12.97 -7.32 25.26
CA ALA A 15 13.77 -7.02 24.07
C ALA A 15 13.15 -5.93 23.17
N LEU A 16 12.08 -5.25 23.62
CA LEU A 16 11.35 -4.24 22.84
C LEU A 16 11.21 -2.87 23.51
N LEU A 17 12.01 -2.60 24.56
CA LEU A 17 12.24 -1.24 25.09
C LEU A 17 13.74 -0.91 24.99
N GLY A 18 14.26 -0.94 23.77
CA GLY A 18 15.68 -0.69 23.51
C GLY A 18 15.96 -0.11 22.12
N MET A 19 14.98 0.59 21.55
CA MET A 19 15.18 1.38 20.34
C MET A 19 14.39 2.69 20.50
N GLY A 20 15.10 3.70 21.00
CA GLY A 20 14.68 5.09 21.04
C GLY A 20 15.91 5.92 20.70
N LEU A 21 16.00 6.27 19.43
CA LEU A 21 16.69 7.42 18.83
C LEU A 21 18.16 7.71 19.19
N ALA A 22 19.00 7.47 18.19
CA ALA A 22 20.26 8.17 17.99
C ALA A 22 20.00 9.68 17.82
N GLY A 23 20.89 10.51 18.40
CA GLY A 23 20.83 11.96 18.22
C GLY A 23 21.86 12.73 19.03
N CYS A 24 23.15 12.51 18.79
CA CYS A 24 24.19 13.55 18.81
C CYS A 24 25.50 12.97 18.28
N GLU A 25 25.74 13.16 16.99
CA GLU A 25 27.08 13.11 16.42
C GLU A 25 27.88 14.31 16.95
N ALA A 26 28.91 14.04 17.77
CA ALA A 26 29.98 14.99 17.99
C ALA A 26 31.18 14.55 17.16
N GLU A 27 31.31 15.14 15.97
CA GLU A 27 32.54 15.26 15.20
C GLU A 27 33.72 15.66 16.13
N GLY A 28 34.76 14.83 16.20
CA GLY A 28 35.95 15.13 16.99
C GLY A 28 37.12 14.21 16.65
N ASP A 29 38.14 14.79 16.03
CA ASP A 29 39.16 14.15 15.21
C ASP A 29 40.00 13.01 15.84
N GLY A 30 40.44 12.11 14.96
CA GLY A 30 41.55 11.22 15.25
C GLY A 30 42.90 11.89 14.94
N SER A 31 43.64 12.34 15.95
CA SER A 31 45.09 12.16 15.97
C SER A 31 45.83 12.56 17.25
N SER A 32 46.84 11.72 17.51
CA SER A 32 48.11 12.04 18.18
C SER A 32 48.18 11.78 19.69
N GLY A 33 48.94 10.74 20.01
CA GLY A 33 49.35 10.41 21.37
C GLY A 33 50.16 11.52 22.04
N GLY A 34 49.99 11.60 23.36
CA GLY A 34 50.81 12.41 24.24
C GLY A 34 50.49 12.07 25.68
N ASN A 35 51.46 11.45 26.37
CA ASN A 35 51.44 11.20 27.81
C ASN A 35 50.90 12.40 28.60
N ASN A 36 49.80 12.19 29.34
CA ASN A 36 49.59 12.86 30.61
C ASN A 36 48.86 11.88 31.55
N ASN A 37 49.53 11.66 32.69
CA ASN A 37 49.07 10.92 33.86
C ASN A 37 47.60 11.26 34.21
N PRO A 38 46.68 10.28 34.29
CA PRO A 38 45.31 10.55 34.66
C PRO A 38 45.27 11.00 36.13
N VAL A 39 44.86 12.24 36.33
CA VAL A 39 44.43 12.72 37.64
C VAL A 39 43.07 12.08 37.88
N THR A 40 43.04 11.01 38.69
CA THR A 40 41.90 10.44 39.42
C THR A 40 40.49 10.89 38.98
N ARG A 41 39.91 10.21 37.98
CA ARG A 41 38.45 10.06 37.84
C ARG A 41 38.05 8.79 38.62
N ASP A 42 38.05 8.84 39.94
CA ASP A 42 37.89 7.61 40.73
C ASP A 42 36.83 7.71 41.84
N ASN A 43 35.91 8.67 41.75
CA ASN A 43 34.67 8.67 42.53
C ASN A 43 33.60 9.40 41.70
N ASP A 44 32.98 8.63 40.82
CA ASP A 44 31.76 8.94 40.07
C ASP A 44 30.94 7.65 40.21
N GLN A 45 30.10 7.60 41.24
CA GLN A 45 29.50 6.37 41.74
C GLN A 45 28.38 5.85 40.80
N ASP A 46 27.70 6.72 40.08
CA ASP A 46 26.61 6.37 39.16
C ASP A 46 26.98 6.47 37.66
N ASN A 47 28.16 7.01 37.34
CA ASN A 47 28.74 7.11 36.00
C ASN A 47 27.97 8.04 35.04
N ASP A 48 27.41 9.12 35.56
CA ASP A 48 26.72 10.11 34.75
C ASP A 48 27.64 11.18 34.12
N GLY A 49 28.91 11.20 34.55
CA GLY A 49 29.92 12.14 34.08
C GLY A 49 30.21 13.30 35.04
N VAL A 50 29.56 13.36 36.20
CA VAL A 50 29.78 14.32 37.28
C VAL A 50 30.49 13.64 38.46
N PRO A 51 31.64 14.15 38.94
CA PRO A 51 32.32 13.55 40.10
C PRO A 51 31.56 13.74 41.42
N ASP A 52 31.57 12.72 42.30
CA ASP A 52 30.84 12.67 43.59
C ASP A 52 31.04 13.92 44.51
N ASP A 53 32.12 14.68 44.37
CA ASP A 53 32.42 15.83 45.21
C ASP A 53 31.73 17.14 44.77
N VAL A 54 31.14 17.13 43.58
CA VAL A 54 30.33 18.22 43.01
C VAL A 54 28.95 17.77 42.52
N ASP A 55 28.71 16.47 42.51
CA ASP A 55 27.43 15.82 42.19
C ASP A 55 26.39 16.10 43.30
N ASN A 56 25.18 16.50 42.90
CA ASN A 56 24.07 16.83 43.81
C ASN A 56 23.15 15.62 44.03
N CYS A 57 23.38 14.51 43.32
CA CYS A 57 22.82 13.19 43.52
C CYS A 57 23.86 12.06 43.34
N PRO A 58 24.89 11.93 44.21
CA PRO A 58 26.04 11.02 44.03
C PRO A 58 25.78 9.51 43.84
N ALA A 59 24.53 9.05 43.91
CA ALA A 59 24.17 7.65 43.71
C ALA A 59 23.12 7.45 42.60
N ASN A 60 22.68 8.53 41.96
CA ASN A 60 21.53 8.60 41.09
C ASN A 60 21.85 9.51 39.89
N ALA A 61 22.30 8.89 38.80
CA ALA A 61 22.75 9.57 37.59
C ALA A 61 21.83 10.70 37.13
N ASN A 62 22.35 11.92 37.13
CA ASN A 62 21.67 13.16 36.74
C ASN A 62 22.67 14.17 36.16
N ALA A 63 23.31 13.81 35.04
CA ALA A 63 24.44 14.54 34.42
C ALA A 63 24.23 16.05 34.21
N MET A 64 22.98 16.52 34.15
CA MET A 64 22.59 17.91 33.95
C MET A 64 22.45 18.70 35.25
N GLN A 65 22.49 18.04 36.41
CA GLN A 65 22.60 18.61 37.75
C GLN A 65 21.49 19.61 38.10
N GLU A 66 20.26 19.35 37.65
CA GLU A 66 19.09 20.13 38.04
C GLU A 66 18.89 20.10 39.57
N ASP A 67 18.53 21.27 40.11
CA ASP A 67 18.32 21.58 41.53
C ASP A 67 17.35 22.77 41.56
N GLN A 68 16.06 22.44 41.50
CA GLN A 68 14.98 23.38 41.23
C GLN A 68 14.78 24.38 42.38
N ASP A 69 14.86 23.94 43.63
CA ASP A 69 14.67 24.79 44.82
C ASP A 69 15.98 25.42 45.33
N GLY A 70 17.13 24.93 44.84
CA GLY A 70 18.45 25.45 45.16
C GLY A 70 18.96 25.05 46.53
N ASP A 71 18.46 23.97 47.13
CA ASP A 71 18.87 23.49 48.45
C ASP A 71 20.20 22.68 48.41
N GLY A 72 20.62 22.28 47.22
CA GLY A 72 21.83 21.52 46.94
C GLY A 72 21.65 20.01 46.85
N ILE A 73 20.42 19.50 46.91
CA ILE A 73 20.01 18.15 46.55
C ILE A 73 19.47 18.21 45.11
N GLY A 74 19.88 17.30 44.25
CA GLY A 74 19.42 17.32 42.86
C GLY A 74 18.00 16.76 42.70
N ASP A 75 17.28 17.24 41.68
CA ASP A 75 15.89 16.88 41.40
C ASP A 75 15.61 15.36 41.32
N VAL A 76 16.64 14.58 40.95
CA VAL A 76 16.56 13.13 40.78
C VAL A 76 16.59 12.38 42.12
N CYS A 77 17.16 12.98 43.16
CA CYS A 77 17.29 12.40 44.49
C CYS A 77 16.65 13.23 45.60
N ASP A 78 15.95 14.31 45.24
CA ASP A 78 15.14 15.09 46.16
C ASP A 78 13.76 14.46 46.39
N ASP A 79 13.35 14.43 47.65
CA ASP A 79 12.03 13.96 48.06
C ASP A 79 10.97 15.09 48.01
N ASP A 80 11.40 16.37 47.95
CA ASP A 80 10.57 17.60 47.93
C ASP A 80 11.23 18.61 46.96
N ARG A 81 10.99 18.42 45.65
CA ARG A 81 11.82 19.03 44.61
C ARG A 81 11.67 20.56 44.49
N ASP A 82 10.54 21.12 44.91
CA ASP A 82 10.28 22.55 44.83
C ASP A 82 10.38 23.28 46.19
N GLY A 83 10.68 22.53 47.26
CA GLY A 83 11.00 23.03 48.59
C GLY A 83 9.80 23.65 49.31
N ASP A 84 8.59 23.23 48.97
CA ASP A 84 7.35 23.81 49.48
C ASP A 84 6.88 23.17 50.80
N GLY A 85 7.43 21.98 51.12
CA GLY A 85 7.19 21.23 52.34
C GLY A 85 6.26 20.02 52.20
N GLU A 86 5.79 19.69 51.00
CA GLU A 86 5.05 18.45 50.70
C GLU A 86 5.91 17.49 49.84
N ASP A 87 6.01 16.21 50.24
CA ASP A 87 6.83 15.24 49.50
C ASP A 87 6.25 14.98 48.10
N ASN A 88 7.11 14.82 47.08
CA ASN A 88 6.77 14.61 45.66
C ASN A 88 5.62 13.60 45.39
N PRO A 89 5.48 12.45 46.10
CA PRO A 89 4.40 11.50 45.86
C PRO A 89 3.02 11.96 46.35
N THR A 90 2.97 13.00 47.17
CA THR A 90 1.76 13.57 47.78
C THR A 90 1.48 15.01 47.38
N ASP A 91 2.47 15.67 46.80
CA ASP A 91 2.36 16.99 46.23
C ASP A 91 1.58 16.97 44.90
N ASN A 92 0.52 17.78 44.80
CA ASN A 92 -0.27 17.94 43.58
C ASN A 92 0.36 18.94 42.57
N CYS A 93 1.51 19.54 42.89
CA CYS A 93 2.38 20.31 42.00
C CYS A 93 3.88 20.10 42.25
N PRO A 94 4.46 18.89 42.03
CA PRO A 94 5.84 18.52 42.42
C PRO A 94 7.02 19.35 41.85
N LEU A 95 6.73 20.38 41.05
CA LEU A 95 7.72 21.26 40.42
C LEU A 95 7.44 22.75 40.71
N VAL A 96 6.31 23.09 41.36
CA VAL A 96 5.81 24.45 41.52
C VAL A 96 5.26 24.64 42.93
N ALA A 97 6.08 25.28 43.77
CA ALA A 97 5.79 25.43 45.20
C ALA A 97 4.38 25.95 45.49
N ASN A 98 3.55 25.11 46.09
CA ASN A 98 2.17 25.38 46.45
C ASN A 98 1.80 24.78 47.83
N PRO A 99 2.34 25.31 48.94
CA PRO A 99 2.21 24.69 50.27
C PRO A 99 0.77 24.57 50.81
N ASN A 100 -0.21 25.14 50.10
CA ASN A 100 -1.64 25.05 50.42
C ASN A 100 -2.35 23.88 49.72
N GLN A 101 -1.74 23.26 48.70
CA GLN A 101 -2.28 22.12 47.95
C GLN A 101 -3.75 22.36 47.54
N GLU A 102 -4.05 23.60 47.12
CA GLU A 102 -5.38 23.95 46.60
C GLU A 102 -5.60 23.21 45.28
N ASP A 103 -6.78 22.62 45.11
CA ASP A 103 -7.22 21.85 43.94
C ASP A 103 -8.74 22.10 43.85
N THR A 104 -9.11 23.11 43.07
CA THR A 104 -10.46 23.69 43.07
C THR A 104 -11.46 22.80 42.34
N ASP A 105 -11.04 22.12 41.27
CA ASP A 105 -11.89 21.31 40.42
C ASP A 105 -11.85 19.80 40.77
N GLY A 106 -10.84 19.38 41.54
CA GLY A 106 -10.72 18.05 42.15
C GLY A 106 -10.17 17.00 41.20
N ASP A 107 -9.40 17.38 40.19
CA ASP A 107 -8.84 16.49 39.18
C ASP A 107 -7.52 15.80 39.62
N GLY A 108 -6.89 16.32 40.69
CA GLY A 108 -5.65 15.83 41.26
C GLY A 108 -4.40 16.62 40.90
N ILE A 109 -4.51 17.69 40.10
CA ILE A 109 -3.47 18.69 39.83
C ILE A 109 -3.77 19.93 40.67
N GLY A 110 -2.76 20.54 41.30
CA GLY A 110 -3.00 21.69 42.18
C GLY A 110 -3.15 23.01 41.44
N ASP A 111 -4.02 23.91 41.92
CA ASP A 111 -4.32 25.24 41.35
C ASP A 111 -3.08 26.10 40.97
N ALA A 112 -1.91 25.80 41.55
CA ALA A 112 -0.66 26.51 41.28
C ALA A 112 0.08 26.05 40.02
N CYS A 113 -0.15 24.81 39.59
CA CYS A 113 0.38 24.18 38.38
C CYS A 113 -0.72 23.66 37.45
N ASP A 114 -1.98 23.77 37.87
CA ASP A 114 -3.19 23.55 37.10
C ASP A 114 -3.57 24.86 36.41
N MET A 115 -3.30 24.92 35.10
CA MET A 115 -3.56 26.11 34.29
C MET A 115 -4.95 26.13 33.65
N ASN A 116 -5.89 25.23 34.00
CA ASN A 116 -7.36 25.35 33.98
C ASN A 116 -8.04 26.05 32.77
N ASN A 117 -7.33 26.21 31.66
CA ASN A 117 -7.82 26.76 30.42
C ASN A 117 -7.20 25.87 29.36
N ASP A 118 -7.67 24.63 29.35
CA ASP A 118 -7.62 23.71 28.21
C ASP A 118 -9.07 23.70 27.69
N GLN A 119 -9.37 24.62 26.78
CA GLN A 119 -10.76 24.89 26.39
C GLN A 119 -11.38 23.75 25.59
N ASP A 120 -10.58 22.93 24.91
CA ASP A 120 -11.04 21.82 24.08
C ASP A 120 -10.79 20.43 24.70
N ASN A 121 -10.11 20.39 25.84
CA ASN A 121 -9.83 19.21 26.67
C ASN A 121 -8.96 18.17 25.95
N ASP A 122 -7.93 18.62 25.21
CA ASP A 122 -6.98 17.74 24.55
C ASP A 122 -5.78 17.33 25.41
N GLY A 123 -5.64 17.94 26.59
CA GLY A 123 -4.56 17.67 27.52
C GLY A 123 -3.35 18.59 27.36
N ILE A 124 -3.44 19.62 26.51
CA ILE A 124 -2.48 20.71 26.38
C ILE A 124 -3.14 22.01 26.87
N ASP A 125 -2.44 22.76 27.73
CA ASP A 125 -2.97 24.03 28.24
C ASP A 125 -2.96 25.13 27.14
N ASP A 126 -4.03 25.94 27.04
CA ASP A 126 -4.20 27.03 26.05
C ASP A 126 -3.00 28.00 25.93
N GLY A 127 -2.16 28.10 26.97
CA GLY A 127 -0.98 28.97 26.99
C GLY A 127 0.22 28.44 26.20
N VAL A 128 0.23 27.13 25.93
CA VAL A 128 1.26 26.42 25.14
C VAL A 128 0.66 25.62 23.98
N ASP A 129 -0.67 25.48 23.96
CA ASP A 129 -1.44 24.91 22.87
C ASP A 129 -1.38 25.78 21.60
N ASN A 130 -0.96 25.20 20.47
CA ASN A 130 -0.94 25.86 19.17
C ASN A 130 -2.33 25.93 18.51
N CYS A 131 -3.35 25.25 19.05
CA CYS A 131 -4.76 25.39 18.69
C CYS A 131 -5.70 25.43 19.91
N PRO A 132 -5.70 26.50 20.74
CA PRO A 132 -6.38 26.62 22.05
C PRO A 132 -7.90 26.39 22.14
N THR A 133 -8.56 26.00 21.05
CA THR A 133 -10.01 25.76 21.01
C THR A 133 -10.39 24.60 20.09
N ILE A 134 -9.42 23.91 19.49
CA ILE A 134 -9.59 22.78 18.59
C ILE A 134 -8.67 21.64 19.03
N PHE A 135 -9.26 20.61 19.63
CA PHE A 135 -8.58 19.41 20.11
C PHE A 135 -7.52 18.87 19.13
N ASN A 136 -6.24 18.92 19.51
CA ASN A 136 -5.08 18.45 18.76
C ASN A 136 -3.91 18.07 19.69
N PRO A 137 -4.04 16.97 20.44
CA PRO A 137 -3.05 16.58 21.44
C PRO A 137 -1.66 16.27 20.85
N GLU A 138 -1.57 16.03 19.55
CA GLU A 138 -0.32 15.84 18.82
C GLU A 138 0.43 17.15 18.50
N GLN A 139 -0.22 18.31 18.61
CA GLN A 139 0.36 19.64 18.41
C GLN A 139 1.15 19.79 17.09
N GLY A 140 0.62 19.21 16.01
CA GLY A 140 1.19 19.35 14.65
C GLY A 140 1.27 20.81 14.24
N ASP A 141 2.38 21.19 13.59
CA ASP A 141 2.74 22.54 13.14
C ASP A 141 3.81 22.39 12.03
N VAL A 142 3.36 22.12 10.81
CA VAL A 142 4.23 21.77 9.67
C VAL A 142 5.14 22.94 9.27
N ASP A 143 4.63 24.16 9.26
CA ASP A 143 5.36 25.35 8.83
C ASP A 143 6.11 26.08 9.97
N ASN A 144 5.86 25.69 11.22
CA ASN A 144 6.47 26.22 12.45
C ASN A 144 6.18 27.71 12.68
N ASP A 145 5.01 28.19 12.29
CA ASP A 145 4.58 29.57 12.55
C ASP A 145 3.97 29.77 13.96
N GLY A 146 3.68 28.66 14.65
CA GLY A 146 3.11 28.61 15.99
C GLY A 146 1.58 28.49 16.03
N ILE A 147 0.92 28.34 14.89
CA ILE A 147 -0.47 27.94 14.73
C ILE A 147 -0.47 26.45 14.36
N GLY A 148 -1.30 25.64 15.01
CA GLY A 148 -1.31 24.20 14.73
C GLY A 148 -2.03 23.84 13.44
N ASP A 149 -1.63 22.74 12.80
CA ASP A 149 -2.12 22.27 11.50
C ASP A 149 -3.67 22.24 11.40
N VAL A 150 -4.35 21.89 12.50
CA VAL A 150 -5.81 21.74 12.52
C VAL A 150 -6.57 23.07 12.60
N CYS A 151 -5.88 24.14 12.99
CA CYS A 151 -6.45 25.48 13.14
C CYS A 151 -5.76 26.53 12.25
N ASP A 152 -4.77 26.11 11.46
CA ASP A 152 -4.20 26.88 10.37
C ASP A 152 -5.06 26.76 9.09
N ASP A 153 -5.20 27.88 8.38
CA ASP A 153 -5.85 27.94 7.07
C ASP A 153 -4.86 27.61 5.92
N ASP A 154 -3.55 27.61 6.19
CA ASP A 154 -2.42 27.39 5.25
C ASP A 154 -1.31 26.61 5.98
N ALA A 155 -1.55 25.32 6.25
CA ALA A 155 -0.80 24.55 7.25
C ALA A 155 0.68 24.33 6.90
N ASP A 156 1.06 24.43 5.64
CA ASP A 156 2.44 24.30 5.19
C ASP A 156 3.12 25.64 4.82
N GLY A 157 2.37 26.74 4.90
CA GLY A 157 2.87 28.09 4.70
C GLY A 157 3.34 28.39 3.27
N ASP A 158 2.86 27.64 2.28
CA ASP A 158 3.20 27.87 0.88
C ASP A 158 2.41 29.05 0.27
N GLY A 159 1.33 29.50 0.91
CA GLY A 159 0.50 30.62 0.49
C GLY A 159 -0.72 30.24 -0.36
N ILE A 160 -1.08 28.95 -0.40
CA ILE A 160 -2.32 28.41 -0.94
C ILE A 160 -3.18 27.89 0.22
N ASP A 161 -4.35 28.49 0.46
CA ASP A 161 -5.23 28.03 1.54
C ASP A 161 -5.55 26.52 1.42
N ASN A 162 -5.54 25.78 2.54
CA ASN A 162 -5.76 24.32 2.68
C ASN A 162 -6.95 23.74 1.86
N ASN A 163 -7.99 24.53 1.60
CA ASN A 163 -9.15 24.09 0.82
C ASN A 163 -8.93 24.07 -0.71
N ASN A 164 -7.87 24.73 -1.18
CA ASN A 164 -7.50 24.81 -2.59
C ASN A 164 -6.10 24.22 -2.84
N ASP A 165 -5.46 23.71 -1.80
CA ASP A 165 -4.13 23.12 -1.85
C ASP A 165 -4.23 21.61 -2.12
N ASN A 166 -3.58 21.14 -3.18
CA ASN A 166 -3.49 19.72 -3.51
C ASN A 166 -2.42 18.97 -2.70
N CYS A 167 -1.64 19.66 -1.86
CA CYS A 167 -0.67 19.10 -0.92
C CYS A 167 -0.65 19.82 0.43
N VAL A 168 -1.79 19.87 1.13
CA VAL A 168 -2.05 20.56 2.43
C VAL A 168 -0.92 20.59 3.49
N TYR A 169 0.00 19.63 3.49
CA TYR A 169 1.09 19.54 4.47
C TYR A 169 2.49 19.50 3.81
N THR A 170 2.63 19.92 2.55
CA THR A 170 3.87 19.83 1.77
C THR A 170 3.95 20.97 0.76
N PRO A 171 4.82 21.98 1.01
CA PRO A 171 4.80 23.22 0.24
C PRO A 171 5.00 23.03 -1.26
N ASN A 172 4.04 23.46 -2.07
CA ASN A 172 4.04 23.30 -3.51
C ASN A 172 3.24 24.40 -4.24
N ASN A 173 3.73 25.65 -4.14
CA ASN A 173 3.12 26.85 -4.74
C ASN A 173 2.66 26.77 -6.21
N ASP A 174 3.23 25.86 -7.00
CA ASP A 174 2.88 25.67 -8.41
C ASP A 174 1.69 24.74 -8.63
N GLN A 175 1.30 23.97 -7.61
CA GLN A 175 0.13 23.12 -7.56
C GLN A 175 0.07 22.20 -8.79
N VAL A 176 1.23 21.64 -9.17
CA VAL A 176 1.31 20.66 -10.24
C VAL A 176 0.64 19.37 -9.77
N ASP A 177 -0.15 18.80 -10.67
CA ASP A 177 -0.97 17.60 -10.50
C ASP A 177 -1.04 16.99 -11.90
N THR A 178 -0.15 16.03 -12.15
CA THR A 178 0.12 15.49 -13.49
C THR A 178 -0.99 14.56 -13.97
N ASP A 179 -1.55 13.75 -13.09
CA ASP A 179 -2.62 12.80 -13.41
C ASP A 179 -4.04 13.38 -13.21
N THR A 180 -4.14 14.55 -12.57
CA THR A 180 -5.36 15.30 -12.28
C THR A 180 -6.33 14.64 -11.30
N ASP A 181 -5.81 13.83 -10.37
CA ASP A 181 -6.61 13.17 -9.35
C ASP A 181 -6.94 14.06 -8.12
N GLY A 182 -6.26 15.22 -8.02
CA GLY A 182 -6.43 16.21 -6.97
C GLY A 182 -5.44 16.11 -5.82
N ILE A 183 -4.48 15.19 -5.88
CA ILE A 183 -3.27 15.14 -5.05
C ILE A 183 -2.15 15.78 -5.89
N GLY A 184 -1.28 16.57 -5.27
CA GLY A 184 -0.19 17.21 -6.00
C GLY A 184 1.04 16.31 -6.15
N ASP A 185 1.78 16.53 -7.24
CA ASP A 185 3.07 15.91 -7.57
C ASP A 185 4.10 15.94 -6.41
N ALA A 186 3.96 16.90 -5.48
CA ALA A 186 4.90 17.12 -4.38
C ALA A 186 4.66 16.20 -3.17
N CYS A 187 3.44 15.66 -3.05
CA CYS A 187 2.98 14.86 -1.92
C CYS A 187 2.40 13.50 -2.31
N GLU A 188 2.44 13.16 -3.60
CA GLU A 188 2.17 11.82 -4.09
C GLU A 188 3.46 11.05 -4.41
N ASP A 189 3.35 9.72 -4.47
CA ASP A 189 4.45 8.82 -4.78
C ASP A 189 4.31 8.17 -6.18
N ASP A 190 3.27 8.52 -6.96
CA ASP A 190 2.91 7.95 -8.27
C ASP A 190 2.28 9.03 -9.16
N ARG A 191 3.14 9.91 -9.69
CA ARG A 191 2.76 11.20 -10.26
C ARG A 191 1.83 11.15 -11.45
N ASP A 192 2.00 10.15 -12.31
CA ASP A 192 1.22 10.03 -13.53
C ASP A 192 0.10 9.00 -13.42
N GLY A 193 -0.06 8.38 -12.24
CA GLY A 193 -1.14 7.47 -11.92
C GLY A 193 -1.06 6.16 -12.69
N ASP A 194 0.12 5.76 -13.13
CA ASP A 194 0.34 4.53 -13.89
C ASP A 194 0.60 3.29 -13.02
N THR A 195 0.61 3.45 -11.69
CA THR A 195 0.84 2.42 -10.66
C THR A 195 2.30 2.07 -10.38
N ILE A 196 3.24 2.66 -11.10
CA ILE A 196 4.67 2.55 -10.85
C ILE A 196 5.10 3.77 -10.03
N LEU A 197 5.48 3.53 -8.78
CA LEU A 197 5.92 4.63 -7.91
C LEU A 197 7.10 5.39 -8.53
N ASP A 198 7.11 6.73 -8.41
CA ASP A 198 8.11 7.67 -8.93
C ASP A 198 9.57 7.18 -8.82
N PRO A 199 10.02 6.55 -7.70
CA PRO A 199 11.41 6.07 -7.60
C PRO A 199 11.76 4.89 -8.52
N ASN A 200 10.76 4.20 -9.06
CA ASN A 200 10.88 3.03 -9.93
C ASN A 200 10.33 3.28 -11.33
N ASP A 201 9.78 4.46 -11.59
CA ASP A 201 9.18 4.83 -12.87
C ASP A 201 10.22 5.46 -13.82
N ASN A 202 10.41 4.83 -14.97
CA ASN A 202 11.29 5.33 -16.02
C ASN A 202 10.66 6.44 -16.88
N CYS A 203 9.38 6.78 -16.66
CA CYS A 203 8.68 7.89 -17.30
C CYS A 203 7.78 8.69 -16.35
N LEU A 204 8.37 9.30 -15.33
CA LEU A 204 7.75 10.11 -14.25
C LEU A 204 6.50 10.97 -14.56
N ASN A 205 6.28 11.41 -15.80
CA ASN A 205 5.12 12.25 -16.15
C ASN A 205 4.32 11.69 -17.33
N THR A 206 4.47 10.42 -17.69
CA THR A 206 3.83 9.80 -18.86
C THR A 206 3.57 8.32 -18.61
N PRO A 207 2.30 7.93 -18.41
CA PRO A 207 1.98 6.58 -17.96
C PRO A 207 2.50 5.46 -18.87
N ASN A 208 3.22 4.50 -18.29
CA ASN A 208 3.74 3.30 -18.93
C ASN A 208 3.97 2.13 -17.94
N THR A 209 2.87 1.46 -17.60
CA THR A 209 2.86 0.27 -16.72
C THR A 209 3.80 -0.86 -17.15
N ASP A 210 4.19 -0.94 -18.42
CA ASP A 210 5.10 -1.97 -18.94
C ASP A 210 6.58 -1.66 -18.67
N GLN A 211 6.90 -0.41 -18.32
CA GLN A 211 8.23 0.10 -18.08
C GLN A 211 9.21 -0.30 -19.19
N ALA A 212 8.74 -0.34 -20.43
CA ALA A 212 9.58 -0.64 -21.59
C ALA A 212 10.73 0.38 -21.67
N ASP A 213 11.94 -0.12 -21.83
CA ASP A 213 13.20 0.62 -21.92
C ASP A 213 14.11 -0.18 -22.85
N GLN A 214 14.05 0.13 -24.14
CA GLN A 214 14.65 -0.68 -25.19
C GLN A 214 16.18 -0.63 -25.18
N ASP A 215 16.77 0.54 -24.92
CA ASP A 215 18.22 0.74 -24.95
C ASP A 215 18.90 0.59 -23.57
N LEU A 216 18.09 0.48 -22.50
CA LEU A 216 18.49 0.30 -21.11
C LEU A 216 19.26 1.50 -20.54
N ASP A 217 18.93 2.72 -20.99
CA ASP A 217 19.51 3.95 -20.45
C ASP A 217 18.79 4.47 -19.19
N GLY A 218 17.62 3.90 -18.88
CA GLY A 218 16.79 4.22 -17.72
C GLY A 218 15.70 5.25 -17.99
N ILE A 219 15.51 5.70 -19.23
CA ILE A 219 14.38 6.48 -19.70
C ILE A 219 13.42 5.53 -20.42
N GLY A 220 12.14 5.55 -20.09
CA GLY A 220 11.18 4.65 -20.70
C GLY A 220 10.85 5.03 -22.15
N ASP A 221 10.55 4.03 -22.97
CA ASP A 221 10.24 4.12 -24.39
C ASP A 221 9.21 5.22 -24.76
N VAL A 222 8.23 5.47 -23.88
CA VAL A 222 7.14 6.44 -24.13
C VAL A 222 7.56 7.89 -23.90
N CYS A 223 8.60 8.12 -23.10
CA CYS A 223 9.13 9.44 -22.76
C CYS A 223 10.58 9.65 -23.26
N ASP A 224 11.14 8.67 -23.97
CA ASP A 224 12.43 8.76 -24.61
C ASP A 224 12.34 9.35 -26.03
N ASP A 225 13.24 10.29 -26.32
CA ASP A 225 13.40 10.92 -27.63
C ASP A 225 14.30 10.11 -28.57
N ASP A 226 15.06 9.12 -28.09
CA ASP A 226 16.04 8.29 -28.82
C ASP A 226 16.00 6.82 -28.34
N ARG A 227 14.89 6.15 -28.64
CA ARG A 227 14.46 4.88 -28.00
C ARG A 227 15.47 3.74 -28.13
N ASP A 228 16.26 3.72 -29.19
CA ASP A 228 17.24 2.66 -29.43
C ASP A 228 18.69 3.05 -29.12
N GLY A 229 18.89 4.28 -28.63
CA GLY A 229 20.17 4.79 -28.14
C GLY A 229 21.25 4.93 -29.22
N ASP A 230 20.87 5.08 -30.49
CA ASP A 230 21.82 5.16 -31.60
C ASP A 230 22.34 6.58 -31.87
N GLY A 231 21.70 7.59 -31.26
CA GLY A 231 22.04 9.00 -31.35
C GLY A 231 21.22 9.78 -32.40
N ILE A 232 20.19 9.17 -32.99
CA ILE A 232 19.26 9.79 -33.94
C ILE A 232 17.87 9.86 -33.29
N PRO A 233 17.31 11.07 -33.07
CA PRO A 233 16.00 11.19 -32.45
C PRO A 233 14.90 10.47 -33.24
N ASN A 234 13.95 9.85 -32.52
CA ASN A 234 12.85 9.05 -33.03
C ASN A 234 12.08 9.70 -34.20
N ASP A 235 11.94 11.04 -34.20
CA ASP A 235 11.21 11.79 -35.24
C ASP A 235 11.97 11.94 -36.56
N THR A 236 13.27 11.64 -36.56
CA THR A 236 14.17 11.70 -37.72
C THR A 236 14.86 10.38 -38.04
N ASP A 237 14.67 9.37 -37.21
CA ASP A 237 15.23 8.04 -37.36
C ASP A 237 14.42 7.20 -38.37
N ASN A 238 15.11 6.60 -39.34
CA ASN A 238 14.51 5.67 -40.29
C ASN A 238 14.35 4.24 -39.74
N CYS A 239 14.86 3.96 -38.54
CA CYS A 239 14.62 2.76 -37.75
C CYS A 239 14.52 3.07 -36.23
N PRO A 240 13.48 3.78 -35.73
CA PRO A 240 13.36 4.23 -34.33
C PRO A 240 13.36 3.15 -33.22
N PHE A 241 13.45 1.88 -33.60
CA PHE A 241 13.44 0.73 -32.71
C PHE A 241 14.65 -0.20 -33.00
N THR A 242 15.62 0.20 -33.81
CA THR A 242 16.74 -0.66 -34.18
C THR A 242 17.96 0.17 -34.55
N ALA A 243 18.88 0.27 -33.60
CA ALA A 243 20.04 1.14 -33.70
C ALA A 243 20.79 1.03 -35.04
N ASN A 244 20.82 2.13 -35.78
CA ASN A 244 21.46 2.29 -37.08
C ASN A 244 21.93 3.73 -37.33
N ALA A 245 22.87 4.20 -36.53
CA ALA A 245 23.43 5.55 -36.61
C ALA A 245 23.96 6.01 -38.01
N ASP A 246 24.10 5.10 -38.98
CA ASP A 246 24.43 5.42 -40.38
C ASP A 246 23.23 5.76 -41.26
N GLN A 247 22.00 5.51 -40.78
CA GLN A 247 20.72 5.78 -41.43
C GLN A 247 20.69 5.27 -42.88
N ALA A 248 21.30 4.10 -43.10
CA ALA A 248 21.37 3.49 -44.43
C ALA A 248 19.95 3.16 -44.92
N ASP A 249 19.59 3.70 -46.08
CA ASP A 249 18.32 3.43 -46.79
C ASP A 249 18.67 3.26 -48.28
N SER A 250 18.85 2.00 -48.69
CA SER A 250 19.35 1.65 -50.01
C SER A 250 18.32 1.82 -51.13
N ASP A 251 17.03 1.76 -50.82
CA ASP A 251 15.95 1.84 -51.80
C ASP A 251 15.22 3.20 -51.83
N GLY A 252 15.45 4.04 -50.80
CA GLY A 252 14.95 5.39 -50.67
C GLY A 252 13.49 5.47 -50.25
N ASN A 253 12.97 4.45 -49.57
CA ASN A 253 11.57 4.38 -49.15
C ASN A 253 11.30 5.09 -47.80
N GLY A 254 12.36 5.49 -47.08
CA GLY A 254 12.28 6.17 -45.78
C GLY A 254 12.38 5.25 -44.56
N ILE A 255 12.55 3.94 -44.74
CA ILE A 255 12.81 2.92 -43.71
C ILE A 255 14.26 2.46 -43.85
N GLY A 256 14.98 2.30 -42.75
CA GLY A 256 16.40 1.91 -42.78
C GLY A 256 16.63 0.43 -43.09
N ASP A 257 17.76 0.15 -43.74
CA ASP A 257 18.16 -1.18 -44.22
C ASP A 257 18.17 -2.27 -43.12
N VAL A 258 18.30 -1.89 -41.84
CA VAL A 258 18.38 -2.83 -40.71
C VAL A 258 17.02 -3.24 -40.15
N CYS A 259 16.03 -2.35 -40.22
CA CYS A 259 14.65 -2.59 -39.77
C CYS A 259 13.70 -2.86 -40.94
N ASP A 260 14.22 -2.91 -42.17
CA ASP A 260 13.56 -3.35 -43.39
C ASP A 260 13.34 -4.89 -43.42
N GLY A 261 12.87 -5.46 -42.30
CA GLY A 261 12.83 -6.88 -41.99
C GLY A 261 11.97 -7.73 -42.94
N GLY A 262 12.55 -8.17 -44.06
CA GLY A 262 12.12 -9.37 -44.78
C GLY A 262 11.09 -9.21 -45.90
N GLY A 263 10.62 -7.99 -46.18
CA GLY A 263 9.63 -7.76 -47.24
C GLY A 263 9.61 -6.38 -47.90
N GLY A 264 10.15 -5.33 -47.26
CA GLY A 264 9.99 -3.96 -47.77
C GLY A 264 8.54 -3.54 -47.91
N ASP A 265 7.66 -4.10 -47.07
CA ASP A 265 6.24 -3.76 -47.09
C ASP A 265 5.91 -2.97 -45.82
N PRO A 266 5.70 -1.64 -45.90
CA PRO A 266 5.24 -0.81 -44.78
C PRO A 266 3.78 -1.12 -44.39
N THR A 267 3.31 -2.30 -44.78
CA THR A 267 2.03 -2.85 -44.41
C THR A 267 2.19 -4.21 -43.74
N ASP A 268 3.38 -4.65 -43.32
CA ASP A 268 3.67 -5.94 -42.63
C ASP A 268 4.76 -5.66 -41.57
N THR A 269 4.34 -5.09 -40.43
CA THR A 269 5.20 -4.42 -39.45
C THR A 269 6.03 -5.40 -38.62
N ASP A 270 5.57 -6.64 -38.41
CA ASP A 270 6.28 -7.66 -37.64
C ASP A 270 7.03 -8.68 -38.51
N GLY A 271 6.84 -8.63 -39.83
CA GLY A 271 7.56 -9.44 -40.81
C GLY A 271 7.18 -10.92 -40.80
N ASP A 272 5.99 -11.26 -40.32
CA ASP A 272 5.50 -12.64 -40.27
C ASP A 272 4.92 -13.14 -41.62
N GLY A 273 4.74 -12.21 -42.56
CA GLY A 273 4.23 -12.46 -43.91
C GLY A 273 2.73 -12.15 -44.09
N ILE A 274 2.06 -11.58 -43.09
CA ILE A 274 0.70 -11.09 -43.12
C ILE A 274 0.70 -9.56 -43.09
N PRO A 275 0.07 -8.87 -44.05
CA PRO A 275 0.01 -7.42 -43.98
C PRO A 275 -0.85 -6.94 -42.79
N ASP A 276 -0.37 -5.99 -41.96
CA ASP A 276 -1.01 -5.20 -40.89
C ASP A 276 -2.53 -5.02 -41.04
N VAL A 277 -3.00 -4.70 -42.25
CA VAL A 277 -4.43 -4.49 -42.52
C VAL A 277 -5.28 -5.76 -42.41
N ASN A 278 -4.63 -6.93 -42.40
CA ASN A 278 -5.18 -8.27 -42.28
C ASN A 278 -4.48 -9.07 -41.16
N ASP A 279 -3.59 -8.43 -40.41
CA ASP A 279 -2.84 -9.04 -39.34
C ASP A 279 -3.58 -8.79 -38.01
N ASN A 280 -3.94 -9.86 -37.32
CA ASN A 280 -4.58 -9.78 -36.01
C ASN A 280 -3.57 -9.54 -34.86
N CYS A 281 -2.26 -9.60 -35.14
CA CYS A 281 -1.19 -9.14 -34.27
C CYS A 281 -0.11 -8.34 -35.02
N PRO A 282 -0.42 -7.11 -35.53
CA PRO A 282 0.50 -6.35 -36.39
C PRO A 282 1.91 -6.05 -35.84
N MET A 283 2.13 -6.28 -34.55
CA MET A 283 3.41 -6.02 -33.87
C MET A 283 4.09 -7.31 -33.36
N ILE A 284 3.44 -8.48 -33.44
CA ILE A 284 3.91 -9.73 -32.83
C ILE A 284 3.74 -10.90 -33.80
N PRO A 285 4.85 -11.47 -34.33
CA PRO A 285 4.78 -12.45 -35.40
C PRO A 285 3.90 -13.66 -35.10
N ASN A 286 2.81 -13.81 -35.86
CA ASN A 286 1.86 -14.91 -35.73
C ASN A 286 1.29 -15.34 -37.10
N ALA A 287 2.16 -15.86 -37.97
CA ALA A 287 1.80 -16.23 -39.33
C ALA A 287 0.64 -17.25 -39.49
N ASP A 288 0.17 -17.86 -38.39
CA ASP A 288 -1.02 -18.72 -38.36
C ASP A 288 -2.34 -17.96 -38.10
N GLN A 289 -2.26 -16.71 -37.66
CA GLN A 289 -3.38 -15.80 -37.39
C GLN A 289 -4.42 -16.47 -36.48
N ALA A 290 -3.92 -17.19 -35.48
CA ALA A 290 -4.77 -17.82 -34.47
C ALA A 290 -5.54 -16.73 -33.72
N ASP A 291 -6.85 -16.93 -33.61
CA ASP A 291 -7.85 -16.03 -33.02
C ASP A 291 -8.93 -16.93 -32.43
N ALA A 292 -8.69 -17.39 -31.20
CA ALA A 292 -9.48 -18.41 -30.54
C ALA A 292 -10.87 -17.91 -30.16
N ASP A 293 -11.02 -16.61 -29.88
CA ASP A 293 -12.26 -16.00 -29.39
C ASP A 293 -13.03 -15.19 -30.46
N GLY A 294 -12.39 -14.91 -31.60
CA GLY A 294 -13.00 -14.35 -32.80
C GLY A 294 -13.25 -12.85 -32.74
N ASP A 295 -12.57 -12.12 -31.86
CA ASP A 295 -12.75 -10.69 -31.66
C ASP A 295 -11.94 -9.83 -32.66
N GLY A 296 -10.98 -10.45 -33.36
CA GLY A 296 -10.13 -9.85 -34.37
C GLY A 296 -8.73 -9.44 -33.89
N LYS A 297 -8.38 -9.69 -32.62
CA LYS A 297 -7.00 -9.74 -32.11
C LYS A 297 -6.49 -11.18 -32.12
N GLY A 298 -5.19 -11.37 -32.27
CA GLY A 298 -4.59 -12.70 -32.33
C GLY A 298 -4.15 -13.21 -30.96
N ASP A 299 -4.17 -14.53 -30.79
CA ASP A 299 -3.91 -15.23 -29.51
C ASP A 299 -2.61 -14.80 -28.81
N VAL A 300 -1.62 -14.28 -29.56
CA VAL A 300 -0.30 -13.90 -29.03
C VAL A 300 -0.17 -12.42 -28.63
N CYS A 301 -1.12 -11.57 -29.02
CA CYS A 301 -1.11 -10.12 -28.77
C CYS A 301 -2.43 -9.61 -28.17
N ASP A 302 -3.31 -10.54 -27.81
CA ASP A 302 -4.58 -10.24 -27.19
C ASP A 302 -4.43 -10.11 -25.68
N ASP A 303 -4.19 -8.87 -25.25
CA ASP A 303 -4.15 -8.45 -23.84
C ASP A 303 -5.51 -7.90 -23.37
N ASP A 304 -6.53 -7.87 -24.24
CA ASP A 304 -7.87 -7.39 -23.91
C ASP A 304 -8.68 -8.53 -23.27
N GLY A 305 -8.34 -8.84 -22.02
CA GLY A 305 -9.35 -9.06 -21.01
C GLY A 305 -10.40 -10.12 -21.34
N PHE A 306 -10.09 -11.36 -20.98
CA PHE A 306 -11.03 -12.45 -20.71
C PHE A 306 -12.52 -12.03 -20.77
N THR A 307 -13.24 -12.57 -21.75
CA THR A 307 -14.68 -12.40 -21.83
C THR A 307 -15.34 -13.69 -21.35
N CYS A 308 -16.03 -13.64 -20.21
CA CYS A 308 -16.94 -14.70 -19.80
C CYS A 308 -18.18 -14.68 -20.69
N SER A 309 -18.16 -15.44 -21.78
CA SER A 309 -19.21 -15.37 -22.80
C SER A 309 -19.44 -16.71 -23.44
N ALA A 310 -20.66 -16.92 -23.95
CA ALA A 310 -21.00 -18.13 -24.68
C ALA A 310 -20.17 -18.34 -25.97
N ALA A 311 -19.41 -17.34 -26.40
CA ALA A 311 -18.65 -17.36 -27.64
C ALA A 311 -17.13 -17.55 -27.47
N THR A 312 -16.62 -17.62 -26.23
CA THR A 312 -15.19 -17.46 -25.94
C THR A 312 -14.62 -18.69 -25.23
N THR A 313 -13.30 -18.72 -25.00
CA THR A 313 -12.61 -19.83 -24.31
C THR A 313 -13.19 -20.11 -22.92
N TYR A 314 -13.66 -19.06 -22.23
CA TYR A 314 -14.28 -19.17 -20.92
C TYR A 314 -15.79 -18.95 -21.00
N GLN A 315 -16.52 -20.05 -20.83
CA GLN A 315 -17.96 -20.10 -20.93
C GLN A 315 -18.60 -19.81 -19.56
N PRO A 316 -19.65 -18.97 -19.49
CA PRO A 316 -20.32 -18.66 -18.24
C PRO A 316 -21.12 -19.85 -17.74
N LEU A 317 -21.05 -20.10 -16.44
CA LEU A 317 -22.04 -20.90 -15.75
C LEU A 317 -23.32 -20.06 -15.64
N THR A 318 -24.44 -20.63 -16.04
CA THR A 318 -25.71 -19.90 -16.09
C THR A 318 -26.76 -20.52 -15.18
N ASN A 319 -27.74 -19.71 -14.79
CA ASN A 319 -28.90 -20.14 -14.02
C ASN A 319 -29.78 -21.22 -14.68
N ALA A 320 -29.52 -21.59 -15.94
CA ALA A 320 -30.19 -22.71 -16.60
C ALA A 320 -29.79 -24.05 -15.96
N ASP A 321 -28.48 -24.22 -15.71
CA ASP A 321 -27.89 -25.48 -15.28
C ASP A 321 -27.32 -25.40 -13.85
N PHE A 322 -27.18 -24.20 -13.29
CA PHE A 322 -26.63 -23.96 -11.97
C PHE A 322 -27.55 -23.13 -11.07
N THR A 323 -27.36 -23.26 -9.77
CA THR A 323 -27.96 -22.41 -8.73
C THR A 323 -26.85 -21.68 -7.99
N ALA A 324 -26.97 -20.36 -7.88
CA ALA A 324 -26.04 -19.54 -7.11
C ALA A 324 -26.39 -19.57 -5.62
N ASN A 325 -25.37 -19.64 -4.77
CA ASN A 325 -25.51 -19.52 -3.32
C ASN A 325 -24.53 -18.49 -2.78
N GLY A 326 -24.92 -17.80 -1.71
CA GLY A 326 -24.06 -16.87 -1.00
C GLY A 326 -24.18 -17.05 0.50
N GLY A 327 -23.10 -16.77 1.23
CA GLY A 327 -23.11 -16.92 2.69
C GLY A 327 -21.90 -16.29 3.38
N VAL A 328 -21.89 -16.37 4.70
CA VAL A 328 -20.84 -15.81 5.56
C VAL A 328 -19.83 -16.90 5.92
N LEU A 329 -18.54 -16.57 5.85
CA LEU A 329 -17.43 -17.40 6.29
C LEU A 329 -16.98 -16.99 7.70
N GLY A 330 -16.58 -17.98 8.50
CA GLY A 330 -15.96 -17.77 9.81
C GLY A 330 -16.82 -16.95 10.79
N VAL A 331 -16.14 -16.20 11.66
CA VAL A 331 -16.80 -15.24 12.56
C VAL A 331 -16.68 -13.85 11.95
N CYS A 332 -17.79 -13.38 11.37
CA CYS A 332 -17.89 -12.02 10.87
C CYS A 332 -19.19 -11.34 11.30
N LEU A 333 -19.08 -10.19 11.96
CA LEU A 333 -20.20 -9.36 12.37
C LEU A 333 -20.49 -8.32 11.29
N GLY A 334 -21.70 -8.34 10.74
CA GLY A 334 -22.09 -7.42 9.66
C GLY A 334 -21.63 -7.84 8.27
N CYS A 335 -21.09 -9.06 8.11
CA CYS A 335 -20.91 -9.62 6.76
C CYS A 335 -22.26 -10.01 6.14
N SER A 336 -22.41 -9.78 4.84
CA SER A 336 -23.54 -10.27 4.05
C SER A 336 -23.09 -10.60 2.63
N VAL A 337 -23.91 -11.36 1.91
CA VAL A 337 -23.78 -11.54 0.46
C VAL A 337 -25.13 -11.17 -0.14
N ASP A 338 -25.14 -10.15 -0.98
CA ASP A 338 -26.33 -9.61 -1.62
C ASP A 338 -26.40 -10.12 -3.06
N SER A 339 -27.58 -10.62 -3.44
CA SER A 339 -27.92 -11.09 -4.78
C SER A 339 -26.90 -12.06 -5.42
N PRO A 340 -26.57 -13.19 -4.76
CA PRO A 340 -25.66 -14.20 -5.32
C PRO A 340 -26.09 -14.71 -6.71
N GLU A 341 -27.39 -14.70 -7.02
CA GLU A 341 -27.94 -15.09 -8.32
C GLU A 341 -27.41 -14.29 -9.52
N LEU A 342 -26.91 -13.07 -9.29
CA LEU A 342 -26.36 -12.21 -10.34
C LEU A 342 -24.95 -12.62 -10.77
N SER A 343 -24.33 -13.61 -10.11
CA SER A 343 -23.02 -14.16 -10.52
C SER A 343 -23.09 -15.21 -11.63
N ILE A 344 -24.30 -15.63 -12.03
CA ILE A 344 -24.55 -16.64 -13.07
C ILE A 344 -25.72 -16.23 -13.98
N ASP A 345 -25.99 -14.93 -14.08
CA ASP A 345 -27.12 -14.41 -14.87
C ASP A 345 -26.75 -14.10 -16.33
N ASN A 346 -25.49 -14.34 -16.71
CA ASN A 346 -24.94 -14.11 -18.04
C ASN A 346 -25.04 -12.62 -18.43
N ASN A 347 -24.80 -11.73 -17.47
CA ASN A 347 -24.76 -10.30 -17.65
C ASN A 347 -23.66 -9.69 -16.78
N ASN A 348 -22.48 -9.48 -17.36
CA ASN A 348 -21.32 -8.91 -16.70
C ASN A 348 -21.51 -7.48 -16.15
N SER A 349 -22.62 -6.80 -16.47
CA SER A 349 -22.95 -5.47 -15.91
C SER A 349 -23.68 -5.54 -14.57
N THR A 350 -24.15 -6.73 -14.16
CA THR A 350 -24.73 -7.02 -12.85
C THR A 350 -23.74 -7.80 -11.98
N PHE A 351 -23.97 -7.86 -10.66
CA PHE A 351 -23.03 -8.50 -9.74
C PHE A 351 -23.68 -8.99 -8.45
N ALA A 352 -23.13 -10.07 -7.90
CA ALA A 352 -23.27 -10.44 -6.51
C ALA A 352 -22.29 -9.60 -5.67
N GLN A 353 -22.73 -9.07 -4.52
CA GLN A 353 -21.88 -8.24 -3.66
C GLN A 353 -21.63 -8.92 -2.32
N ILE A 354 -20.36 -9.18 -2.02
CA ILE A 354 -19.89 -9.65 -0.71
C ILE A 354 -19.55 -8.41 0.12
N ASN A 355 -20.24 -8.21 1.23
CA ASN A 355 -19.95 -7.14 2.20
C ASN A 355 -19.23 -7.74 3.40
N ILE A 356 -18.09 -7.17 3.78
CA ILE A 356 -17.29 -7.57 4.94
C ILE A 356 -17.41 -6.50 6.02
N GLY A 357 -18.12 -6.83 7.10
CA GLY A 357 -18.19 -6.01 8.30
C GLY A 357 -16.92 -6.18 9.16
N ALA A 358 -17.08 -6.51 10.45
CA ALA A 358 -15.98 -6.83 11.35
C ALA A 358 -15.70 -8.34 11.37
N ALA A 359 -14.62 -8.76 10.72
CA ALA A 359 -14.21 -10.15 10.60
C ALA A 359 -13.03 -10.51 11.52
N LEU A 360 -13.11 -11.66 12.21
CA LEU A 360 -11.92 -12.30 12.79
C LEU A 360 -11.13 -13.01 11.70
N VAL A 361 -9.97 -13.58 12.02
CA VAL A 361 -9.12 -14.32 11.06
C VAL A 361 -9.96 -15.35 10.28
N TYR A 362 -9.92 -15.27 8.94
CA TYR A 362 -10.76 -16.06 8.01
C TYR A 362 -12.27 -15.82 8.08
N GLY A 363 -12.70 -14.70 8.67
CA GLY A 363 -14.08 -14.20 8.56
C GLY A 363 -14.28 -13.51 7.22
N GLY A 364 -15.42 -13.75 6.57
CA GLY A 364 -15.60 -13.35 5.18
C GLY A 364 -17.00 -13.61 4.64
N GLY A 365 -17.11 -13.65 3.32
CA GLY A 365 -18.27 -14.18 2.61
C GLY A 365 -17.86 -15.02 1.41
N PHE A 366 -18.82 -15.73 0.83
CA PHE A 366 -18.59 -16.54 -0.35
C PHE A 366 -19.74 -16.41 -1.36
N VAL A 367 -19.41 -16.62 -2.63
CA VAL A 367 -20.36 -16.85 -3.73
C VAL A 367 -20.03 -18.21 -4.35
N ALA A 368 -21.04 -19.02 -4.61
CA ALA A 368 -20.88 -20.37 -5.16
C ALA A 368 -21.88 -20.64 -6.29
N ALA A 369 -21.42 -21.36 -7.32
CA ALA A 369 -22.26 -21.92 -8.38
C ALA A 369 -22.33 -23.44 -8.20
N VAL A 370 -23.54 -23.96 -8.02
CA VAL A 370 -23.80 -25.39 -7.75
C VAL A 370 -24.64 -25.98 -8.87
N ALA A 371 -24.22 -27.09 -9.47
CA ALA A 371 -25.00 -27.75 -10.51
C ALA A 371 -26.40 -28.13 -10.02
N ASN A 372 -27.42 -27.87 -10.85
CA ASN A 372 -28.81 -28.25 -10.57
C ASN A 372 -28.98 -29.78 -10.59
N ASP A 373 -28.17 -30.47 -11.40
CA ASP A 373 -28.03 -31.93 -11.43
C ASP A 373 -26.62 -32.31 -10.98
N THR A 374 -26.46 -32.66 -9.70
CA THR A 374 -25.17 -33.03 -9.09
C THR A 374 -24.60 -34.34 -9.63
N SER A 375 -25.31 -35.05 -10.53
CA SER A 375 -24.74 -36.20 -11.24
C SER A 375 -23.93 -35.81 -12.47
N VAL A 376 -23.93 -34.53 -12.84
CA VAL A 376 -23.18 -33.95 -13.95
C VAL A 376 -22.04 -33.12 -13.38
N ASP A 377 -20.83 -33.67 -13.45
CA ASP A 377 -19.61 -32.96 -13.06
C ASP A 377 -19.25 -31.89 -14.10
N ILE A 378 -18.63 -30.80 -13.64
CA ILE A 378 -18.01 -29.78 -14.47
C ILE A 378 -16.74 -30.38 -15.09
N ALA A 379 -16.61 -30.31 -16.41
CA ALA A 379 -15.61 -31.05 -17.19
C ALA A 379 -14.67 -30.10 -17.97
N ASP A 380 -14.09 -29.14 -17.26
CA ASP A 380 -13.19 -28.10 -17.79
C ASP A 380 -11.84 -28.12 -17.06
N SER A 381 -10.83 -27.50 -17.66
CA SER A 381 -9.47 -27.47 -17.09
C SER A 381 -9.14 -26.18 -16.34
N VAL A 382 -9.93 -25.12 -16.49
CA VAL A 382 -9.76 -23.85 -15.78
C VAL A 382 -11.11 -23.35 -15.31
N VAL A 383 -11.12 -22.73 -14.13
CA VAL A 383 -12.24 -22.06 -13.50
C VAL A 383 -11.85 -20.62 -13.25
N GLY A 384 -12.77 -19.69 -13.45
CA GLY A 384 -12.52 -18.33 -13.03
C GLY A 384 -13.75 -17.48 -12.75
N PHE A 385 -13.48 -16.26 -12.31
CA PHE A 385 -14.48 -15.31 -11.81
C PHE A 385 -14.18 -13.92 -12.37
N VAL A 386 -15.18 -13.27 -12.98
CA VAL A 386 -15.14 -11.82 -13.24
C VAL A 386 -15.41 -11.11 -11.92
N VAL A 387 -14.51 -10.26 -11.46
CA VAL A 387 -14.62 -9.56 -10.17
C VAL A 387 -14.34 -8.07 -10.28
N SER A 388 -14.83 -7.28 -9.33
CA SER A 388 -14.43 -5.88 -9.15
C SER A 388 -14.42 -5.50 -7.67
N ASP A 389 -13.63 -4.49 -7.31
CA ASP A 389 -13.64 -3.88 -5.99
C ASP A 389 -14.16 -2.43 -6.12
N PRO A 390 -15.35 -2.09 -5.60
CA PRO A 390 -15.85 -0.73 -5.69
C PRO A 390 -15.07 0.29 -4.85
N THR A 391 -14.19 -0.16 -3.98
CA THR A 391 -13.32 0.69 -3.15
C THR A 391 -11.92 0.87 -3.74
N SER A 392 -11.59 0.14 -4.82
CA SER A 392 -10.33 0.27 -5.54
C SER A 392 -10.51 -0.08 -7.01
N GLN A 393 -10.23 0.85 -7.92
CA GLN A 393 -10.32 0.59 -9.37
C GLN A 393 -9.30 -0.47 -9.83
N LEU A 394 -8.27 -0.72 -9.03
CA LEU A 394 -7.28 -1.78 -9.20
C LEU A 394 -7.47 -2.80 -8.09
N VAL A 395 -7.96 -4.00 -8.44
CA VAL A 395 -8.00 -5.12 -7.50
C VAL A 395 -6.55 -5.54 -7.21
N ASN A 396 -5.97 -5.04 -6.11
CA ASN A 396 -4.58 -5.33 -5.75
C ASN A 396 -4.43 -6.78 -5.24
N LEU A 397 -3.69 -7.60 -5.99
CA LEU A 397 -3.40 -9.00 -5.68
C LEU A 397 -2.63 -9.21 -4.36
N GLU A 398 -1.78 -8.26 -3.94
CA GLU A 398 -1.09 -8.30 -2.64
C GLU A 398 -2.07 -8.08 -1.48
N LEU A 399 -3.14 -7.32 -1.69
CA LEU A 399 -4.26 -7.15 -0.76
C LEU A 399 -5.25 -8.34 -0.78
N LEU A 400 -5.28 -9.12 -1.87
CA LEU A 400 -6.02 -10.40 -1.98
C LEU A 400 -5.25 -11.61 -1.42
N GLY A 401 -3.94 -11.49 -1.19
CA GLY A 401 -3.05 -12.57 -0.82
C GLY A 401 -3.46 -13.30 0.46
N ASN A 402 -3.65 -14.63 0.38
CA ASN A 402 -4.15 -15.56 1.41
C ASN A 402 -5.63 -15.45 1.82
N PHE A 403 -6.41 -14.53 1.23
CA PHE A 403 -7.81 -14.33 1.63
C PHE A 403 -8.84 -14.66 0.55
N THR A 404 -8.41 -14.75 -0.71
CA THR A 404 -9.22 -15.28 -1.80
C THR A 404 -8.89 -16.76 -2.00
N THR A 405 -9.91 -17.61 -2.01
CA THR A 405 -9.75 -19.06 -2.25
C THR A 405 -10.85 -19.56 -3.16
N ILE A 406 -10.48 -20.22 -4.25
CA ILE A 406 -11.41 -20.98 -5.08
C ILE A 406 -11.47 -22.41 -4.51
N ARG A 407 -12.67 -22.87 -4.17
CA ARG A 407 -12.92 -24.22 -3.66
C ARG A 407 -13.78 -25.02 -4.62
N PHE A 408 -13.46 -26.30 -4.74
CA PHE A 408 -14.17 -27.26 -5.57
C PHE A 408 -14.88 -28.28 -4.69
N PHE A 409 -16.16 -28.54 -4.98
CA PHE A 409 -16.98 -29.49 -4.24
C PHE A 409 -17.58 -30.54 -5.16
N ASN A 410 -17.77 -31.74 -4.63
CA ASN A 410 -18.52 -32.82 -5.27
C ASN A 410 -19.55 -33.37 -4.29
N ASP A 411 -20.84 -33.36 -4.65
CA ASP A 411 -21.94 -33.77 -3.78
C ASP A 411 -21.90 -33.03 -2.40
N GLY A 412 -21.45 -31.77 -2.41
CA GLY A 412 -21.30 -30.93 -1.22
C GLY A 412 -20.08 -31.23 -0.34
N VAL A 413 -19.12 -32.05 -0.81
CA VAL A 413 -17.86 -32.33 -0.12
C VAL A 413 -16.71 -31.64 -0.86
N GLU A 414 -15.89 -30.87 -0.14
CA GLU A 414 -14.70 -30.22 -0.72
C GLU A 414 -13.71 -31.29 -1.23
N VAL A 415 -13.33 -31.19 -2.50
CA VAL A 415 -12.40 -32.12 -3.16
C VAL A 415 -11.03 -31.48 -3.41
N ASP A 416 -10.99 -30.16 -3.65
CA ASP A 416 -9.76 -29.42 -3.96
C ASP A 416 -9.94 -27.91 -3.68
N SER A 417 -8.84 -27.15 -3.66
CA SER A 417 -8.87 -25.69 -3.51
C SER A 417 -7.61 -25.01 -4.04
N ALA A 418 -7.75 -23.78 -4.56
CA ALA A 418 -6.66 -22.91 -5.00
C ALA A 418 -6.67 -21.57 -4.22
N THR A 419 -5.51 -21.10 -3.75
CA THR A 419 -5.36 -19.87 -2.94
C THR A 419 -4.29 -18.95 -3.50
N VAL A 420 -4.51 -17.64 -3.44
CA VAL A 420 -3.55 -16.61 -3.86
C VAL A 420 -2.37 -16.50 -2.89
N GLY A 421 -1.12 -16.61 -3.38
CA GLY A 421 0.10 -16.27 -2.61
C GLY A 421 0.83 -17.42 -1.87
N GLY A 422 0.47 -18.70 -2.10
CA GLY A 422 1.02 -19.85 -1.35
C GLY A 422 2.09 -20.71 -2.04
N GLY A 423 2.34 -20.49 -3.34
CA GLY A 423 3.42 -21.14 -4.09
C GLY A 423 2.99 -22.23 -5.09
N LEU A 424 3.64 -22.14 -6.25
CA LEU A 424 3.63 -22.94 -7.47
C LEU A 424 2.24 -23.16 -8.12
N LEU A 425 1.87 -22.14 -8.92
CA LEU A 425 0.61 -22.02 -9.66
C LEU A 425 -0.55 -21.68 -8.69
N ASP A 426 -1.44 -20.72 -8.93
CA ASP A 426 -2.49 -20.84 -9.93
C ASP A 426 -3.57 -19.76 -9.66
N LEU A 427 -3.16 -18.50 -9.53
CA LEU A 427 -4.10 -17.42 -9.74
C LEU A 427 -3.46 -16.40 -10.66
N ASP A 428 -3.87 -16.44 -11.92
CA ASP A 428 -3.42 -15.47 -12.91
C ASP A 428 -4.45 -14.33 -12.95
N LEU A 429 -3.99 -13.10 -12.68
CA LEU A 429 -4.82 -11.91 -12.85
C LEU A 429 -4.69 -11.50 -14.30
N LEU A 430 -5.41 -12.22 -15.14
CA LEU A 430 -5.39 -12.02 -16.58
C LEU A 430 -6.25 -10.79 -16.91
N GLY A 431 -5.59 -9.63 -16.99
CA GLY A 431 -6.09 -8.46 -17.71
C GLY A 431 -7.25 -7.67 -17.09
N LEU A 432 -7.52 -6.54 -17.76
CA LEU A 432 -8.62 -5.61 -17.52
C LEU A 432 -9.88 -6.17 -18.18
N GLY A 433 -10.98 -6.36 -17.43
CA GLY A 433 -12.22 -6.89 -18.00
C GLY A 433 -12.89 -5.94 -19.01
N ALA A 434 -14.06 -6.36 -19.52
CA ALA A 434 -14.87 -5.59 -20.48
C ALA A 434 -15.27 -4.16 -20.02
N ASN A 435 -15.06 -3.84 -18.74
CA ASN A 435 -15.11 -2.50 -18.17
C ASN A 435 -13.80 -2.25 -17.40
N SER A 436 -13.33 -1.00 -17.36
CA SER A 436 -12.03 -0.63 -16.78
C SER A 436 -11.84 -1.00 -15.30
N ASP A 437 -12.92 -1.28 -14.57
CA ASP A 437 -12.94 -1.66 -13.15
C ASP A 437 -13.06 -3.18 -12.88
N GLN A 438 -13.19 -4.02 -13.93
CA GLN A 438 -13.31 -5.48 -13.79
C GLN A 438 -11.96 -6.17 -13.96
N ARG A 439 -11.78 -7.33 -13.30
CA ARG A 439 -10.61 -8.20 -13.42
C ARG A 439 -11.04 -9.66 -13.51
N PHE A 440 -10.22 -10.50 -14.13
CA PHE A 440 -10.41 -11.96 -14.12
C PHE A 440 -9.53 -12.64 -13.08
N ILE A 441 -10.13 -13.51 -12.28
CA ILE A 441 -9.42 -14.40 -11.38
C ILE A 441 -9.60 -15.83 -11.89
N ALA A 442 -8.51 -16.48 -12.31
CA ALA A 442 -8.55 -17.85 -12.84
C ALA A 442 -7.64 -18.82 -12.07
N ALA A 443 -8.09 -20.05 -11.89
CA ALA A 443 -7.30 -21.17 -11.39
C ALA A 443 -7.60 -22.44 -12.21
N PRO A 444 -6.63 -23.35 -12.42
CA PRO A 444 -6.90 -24.68 -12.92
C PRO A 444 -7.95 -25.38 -12.11
N ALA A 445 -8.79 -26.09 -12.83
CA ALA A 445 -9.83 -26.90 -12.25
C ALA A 445 -9.23 -28.07 -11.45
N SER A 446 -9.97 -28.48 -10.42
CA SER A 446 -9.67 -29.70 -9.66
C SER A 446 -9.43 -30.90 -10.58
N SER A 447 -8.35 -31.64 -10.32
CA SER A 447 -8.09 -32.93 -10.99
C SER A 447 -9.09 -34.04 -10.59
N GLN A 448 -9.84 -33.82 -9.50
CA GLN A 448 -10.95 -34.64 -9.06
C GLN A 448 -12.27 -34.09 -9.59
N ALA A 449 -13.25 -34.98 -9.85
CA ALA A 449 -14.60 -34.58 -10.27
C ALA A 449 -15.26 -33.64 -9.25
N PHE A 450 -15.94 -32.60 -9.74
CA PHE A 450 -16.63 -31.58 -8.94
C PHE A 450 -17.90 -31.10 -9.67
N ASP A 451 -18.93 -30.76 -8.91
CA ASP A 451 -20.25 -30.29 -9.38
C ASP A 451 -20.56 -28.86 -8.90
N SER A 452 -19.64 -28.27 -8.13
CA SER A 452 -19.82 -26.98 -7.49
C SER A 452 -18.49 -26.26 -7.32
N ILE A 453 -18.53 -24.95 -7.54
CA ILE A 453 -17.38 -24.05 -7.42
C ILE A 453 -17.76 -22.92 -6.46
N GLN A 454 -16.86 -22.54 -5.56
CA GLN A 454 -17.05 -21.46 -4.61
C GLN A 454 -15.85 -20.51 -4.59
N LEU A 455 -16.11 -19.21 -4.65
CA LEU A 455 -15.12 -18.16 -4.38
C LEU A 455 -15.31 -17.66 -2.95
N ASP A 456 -14.31 -17.89 -2.12
CA ASP A 456 -14.19 -17.31 -0.79
C ASP A 456 -13.49 -15.96 -0.88
N TYR A 457 -14.03 -14.96 -0.21
CA TYR A 457 -13.37 -13.69 0.04
C TYR A 457 -13.37 -13.40 1.55
N ALA A 458 -12.20 -13.53 2.17
CA ALA A 458 -11.99 -13.36 3.61
C ALA A 458 -11.11 -12.14 3.92
N GLY A 459 -10.82 -11.90 5.21
CA GLY A 459 -9.90 -10.85 5.62
C GLY A 459 -9.12 -11.19 6.89
N LEU A 460 -8.01 -10.49 7.11
CA LEU A 460 -7.34 -10.44 8.41
C LEU A 460 -7.68 -9.11 9.08
N VAL A 461 -8.53 -9.16 10.12
CA VAL A 461 -8.92 -7.98 10.92
C VAL A 461 -9.36 -6.82 10.01
N ASN A 462 -10.36 -7.07 9.16
CA ASN A 462 -10.95 -6.06 8.28
C ASN A 462 -12.22 -5.48 8.90
N ALA A 463 -12.43 -4.18 8.68
CA ALA A 463 -13.69 -3.48 8.92
C ALA A 463 -14.13 -2.79 7.61
N ASN A 464 -15.35 -3.11 7.15
CA ASN A 464 -16.08 -2.37 6.11
C ASN A 464 -15.50 -2.39 4.69
N LYS A 465 -15.37 -3.59 4.09
CA LYS A 465 -15.03 -3.78 2.66
C LYS A 465 -16.20 -4.32 1.85
N SER A 466 -16.15 -4.16 0.54
CA SER A 466 -17.10 -4.80 -0.39
C SER A 466 -16.37 -5.37 -1.60
N PHE A 467 -16.82 -6.51 -2.11
CA PHE A 467 -16.23 -7.20 -3.26
C PHE A 467 -17.34 -7.71 -4.17
N ARG A 468 -17.20 -7.54 -5.48
CA ARG A 468 -18.24 -7.87 -6.45
C ARG A 468 -17.82 -9.05 -7.33
N VAL A 469 -18.75 -9.97 -7.56
CA VAL A 469 -18.61 -11.11 -8.46
C VAL A 469 -19.64 -10.96 -9.57
N HIS A 470 -19.17 -10.73 -10.79
CA HIS A 470 -20.02 -10.46 -11.97
C HIS A 470 -20.41 -11.74 -12.70
N ASP A 471 -19.46 -12.64 -12.94
CA ASP A 471 -19.73 -13.94 -13.57
C ASP A 471 -18.82 -15.05 -13.01
N VAL A 472 -19.30 -16.29 -13.07
CA VAL A 472 -18.54 -17.53 -12.82
C VAL A 472 -18.37 -18.29 -14.12
N CYS A 473 -17.14 -18.71 -14.43
CA CYS A 473 -16.77 -19.14 -15.77
C CYS A 473 -15.90 -20.40 -15.70
N VAL A 474 -16.01 -21.23 -16.73
CA VAL A 474 -15.21 -22.44 -16.92
C VAL A 474 -14.67 -22.46 -18.34
N GLY A 475 -13.46 -22.98 -18.52
CA GLY A 475 -12.83 -23.00 -19.82
C GLY A 475 -11.82 -24.11 -19.98
N THR A 476 -11.57 -24.45 -21.24
CA THR A 476 -10.45 -25.30 -21.65
C THR A 476 -9.53 -24.42 -22.52
N PRO A 477 -8.32 -24.06 -22.05
CA PRO A 477 -7.36 -23.28 -22.85
C PRO A 477 -7.01 -23.95 -24.17
#